data_AF-A0A2P4QJH8-F1
#
_entry.id   AF-A0A2P4QJH8-F1
#
_cell.length_a   1.000
_cell.length_b   1.000
_cell.length_c   1.000
_cell.angle_alpha   90.00
_cell.angle_beta   90.00
_cell.angle_gamma   90.00
#
_symmetry.space_group_name_H-M   'P 1'
#
loop_
_entity.id
_entity.type
_entity.pdbx_description
1 polymer ?
#
loop_
_entity_poly.entity_id
_entity_poly.type
_entity_poly.pdbx_seq_one_letter_code
_entity_poly.pdbx_strand_id
1 'polypeptide(L)'
;MSEIIEEAINSEDKKVDFSDDEILMDHRIEDLFYGHHPGLSLGRATSIFRSRGQLAYFLYINRVTKYLFVAIYMDWTILFRHPVNFFLLVIFFATSISLLFVAGIFIPIYTFYRYCTKSEREPVINVWGKIAKIPPPNRNLINDLMEGMKLLGNNTKRTIIKDEKKIGALGERENLKRVSKLKSLLFFSTLVYKRESKITYKIQGCVRKLKSKLKYDDIGDQKVYKRVYKKLCDCEKKENERDNNNDNNNNNNDNYNDDNIYTFEDIEHKIRDMIGKDEKKIKEQIKEFDLNFTSISELNTDDGGSFCGMFWSDKENFIIIAFKGTTPTNFAEWLGNLTFQCVDARNYLFGQVHRGFYNYLFPLDEESAGKNYPCQKIIESINCKATTLKNMNGRKVNLWITGHSLGGALATLFYARLLNINYTHESWELQGAITFASPAVGDINFSTQLAALINDPRNLAKPLWRIVLNDDIVPKMPYRACNKRMRKYGYHYNVLMNYAQVGDKVTFYGNDHDPTSIKEFFSNESDKDDNIGEHVNRLKSYCKNYCKKKKSKPLGIFRHRHGSNSYFKALIDYEKKIGKK
;
A
#
# COMPACT_ATOMS: atom_id res chain seq x y z
N MET A 1 -31.67 -20.88 -40.12
CA MET A 1 -31.67 -20.05 -38.89
C MET A 1 -31.58 -20.91 -37.63
N SER A 2 -32.10 -22.15 -37.64
CA SER A 2 -31.88 -23.16 -36.58
C SER A 2 -30.48 -23.77 -36.59
N GLU A 3 -29.87 -24.03 -37.74
CA GLU A 3 -28.50 -24.59 -37.82
C GLU A 3 -27.40 -23.61 -37.35
N ILE A 4 -27.62 -22.30 -37.51
CA ILE A 4 -26.67 -21.26 -37.06
C ILE A 4 -26.70 -21.11 -35.52
N ILE A 5 -27.80 -21.48 -34.88
CA ILE A 5 -27.94 -21.45 -33.41
C ILE A 5 -27.32 -22.71 -32.80
N GLU A 6 -27.38 -23.86 -33.47
CA GLU A 6 -26.71 -25.09 -33.01
C GLU A 6 -25.18 -25.01 -33.06
N GLU A 7 -24.60 -24.33 -34.07
CA GLU A 7 -23.15 -24.08 -34.10
C GLU A 7 -22.68 -23.06 -33.05
N ALA A 8 -23.52 -22.10 -32.67
CA ALA A 8 -23.20 -21.15 -31.59
C ALA A 8 -23.20 -21.82 -30.21
N ILE A 9 -24.14 -22.74 -29.97
CA ILE A 9 -24.24 -23.48 -28.69
C ILE A 9 -23.12 -24.53 -28.57
N ASN A 10 -22.68 -25.16 -29.67
CA ASN A 10 -21.56 -26.11 -29.66
C ASN A 10 -20.16 -25.45 -29.61
N SER A 11 -20.08 -24.11 -29.65
CA SER A 11 -18.81 -23.38 -29.51
C SER A 11 -18.48 -22.97 -28.07
N GLU A 12 -19.44 -23.07 -27.14
CA GLU A 12 -19.24 -22.75 -25.70
C GLU A 12 -18.50 -23.84 -24.91
N ASP A 13 -18.20 -25.00 -25.51
CA ASP A 13 -17.57 -26.14 -24.82
C ASP A 13 -16.11 -26.43 -25.22
N LYS A 14 -15.42 -25.46 -25.84
CA LYS A 14 -13.94 -25.48 -25.88
C LYS A 14 -13.38 -24.62 -24.74
N LYS A 15 -13.47 -25.15 -23.51
CA LYS A 15 -12.54 -24.77 -22.44
C LYS A 15 -11.13 -25.15 -22.88
N VAL A 16 -10.46 -24.24 -23.59
CA VAL A 16 -9.01 -24.23 -23.62
C VAL A 16 -8.59 -23.92 -22.20
N ASP A 17 -8.17 -24.96 -21.47
CA ASP A 17 -7.77 -24.90 -20.07
C ASP A 17 -6.41 -24.20 -19.99
N PHE A 18 -6.41 -22.89 -20.21
CA PHE A 18 -5.27 -22.05 -19.89
C PHE A 18 -5.02 -22.18 -18.40
N SER A 19 -3.77 -22.52 -18.04
CA SER A 19 -3.37 -22.45 -16.63
C SER A 19 -3.72 -21.05 -16.12
N ASP A 20 -4.37 -20.98 -14.98
CA ASP A 20 -4.72 -19.74 -14.30
C ASP A 20 -3.51 -18.81 -14.09
N ASP A 21 -2.30 -19.36 -14.07
CA ASP A 21 -1.06 -18.59 -14.05
C ASP A 21 -0.79 -17.82 -15.36
N GLU A 22 -1.19 -18.35 -16.52
CA GLU A 22 -1.08 -17.68 -17.82
C GLU A 22 -2.05 -16.50 -17.91
N ILE A 23 -3.32 -16.71 -17.51
CA ILE A 23 -4.34 -15.64 -17.46
C ILE A 23 -3.91 -14.52 -16.51
N LEU A 24 -3.39 -14.87 -15.34
CA LEU A 24 -2.88 -13.87 -14.38
C LEU A 24 -1.69 -13.09 -14.95
N MET A 25 -0.86 -13.75 -15.74
CA MET A 25 0.26 -13.11 -16.40
C MET A 25 -0.21 -12.17 -17.50
N ASP A 26 -1.23 -12.54 -18.26
CA ASP A 26 -1.83 -11.71 -19.30
C ASP A 26 -2.44 -10.45 -18.71
N HIS A 27 -3.23 -10.56 -17.64
CA HIS A 27 -3.79 -9.41 -16.93
C HIS A 27 -2.72 -8.41 -16.49
N ARG A 28 -1.55 -8.89 -16.12
CA ARG A 28 -0.43 -8.06 -15.69
C ARG A 28 0.30 -7.41 -16.86
N ILE A 29 0.53 -8.15 -17.95
CA ILE A 29 1.08 -7.60 -19.18
C ILE A 29 0.14 -6.49 -19.68
N GLU A 30 -1.17 -6.75 -19.67
CA GLU A 30 -2.17 -5.73 -19.96
C GLU A 30 -2.09 -4.54 -18.99
N ASP A 31 -1.93 -4.73 -17.68
CA ASP A 31 -1.74 -3.62 -16.73
C ASP A 31 -0.50 -2.77 -17.07
N LEU A 32 0.60 -3.40 -17.50
CA LEU A 32 1.82 -2.70 -17.96
C LEU A 32 1.57 -1.91 -19.27
N PHE A 33 0.84 -2.49 -20.21
CA PHE A 33 0.57 -1.92 -21.53
C PHE A 33 -0.64 -0.97 -21.59
N TYR A 34 -1.59 -1.05 -20.66
CA TYR A 34 -2.82 -0.26 -20.70
C TYR A 34 -3.07 0.55 -19.43
N GLY A 35 -2.38 0.28 -18.32
CA GLY A 35 -2.42 1.11 -17.08
C GLY A 35 -1.73 2.48 -17.21
N HIS A 36 -1.59 3.01 -18.43
CA HIS A 36 -0.98 4.31 -18.69
C HIS A 36 -2.00 5.24 -19.34
N HIS A 37 -2.53 6.17 -18.56
CA HIS A 37 -3.09 7.39 -19.13
C HIS A 37 -1.94 8.38 -19.39
N PRO A 38 -1.84 8.96 -20.61
CA PRO A 38 -0.84 9.98 -20.93
C PRO A 38 -1.17 11.28 -20.19
N GLY A 39 -0.88 11.33 -18.89
CA GLY A 39 -1.15 12.48 -18.03
C GLY A 39 -0.11 12.70 -16.93
N LEU A 40 0.67 11.67 -16.60
CA LEU A 40 1.81 11.76 -15.68
C LEU A 40 3.13 11.78 -16.45
N SER A 41 3.21 12.63 -17.46
CA SER A 41 4.49 13.21 -17.88
C SER A 41 5.00 14.09 -16.72
N LEU A 42 5.63 13.49 -15.70
CA LEU A 42 6.70 14.18 -15.01
C LEU A 42 7.77 14.41 -16.08
N GLY A 43 7.81 15.64 -16.61
CA GLY A 43 8.34 15.97 -17.92
C GLY A 43 9.67 15.31 -18.32
N ARG A 44 9.80 15.16 -19.65
CA ARG A 44 10.96 14.71 -20.43
C ARG A 44 12.30 15.37 -20.07
N ALA A 45 12.33 16.36 -19.18
CA ALA A 45 13.52 17.03 -18.68
C ALA A 45 14.19 16.34 -17.47
N THR A 46 13.57 15.32 -16.87
CA THR A 46 14.05 14.74 -15.60
C THR A 46 14.97 13.52 -15.75
N SER A 47 15.25 13.05 -16.97
CA SER A 47 15.96 11.78 -17.20
C SER A 47 17.48 11.85 -17.25
N ILE A 48 18.10 13.02 -17.06
CA ILE A 48 19.57 13.18 -17.16
C ILE A 48 20.25 13.45 -15.80
N PHE A 49 19.53 13.95 -14.78
CA PHE A 49 20.14 14.22 -13.47
C PHE A 49 19.53 13.39 -12.34
N ARG A 50 20.37 12.52 -11.78
CA ARG A 50 20.11 11.64 -10.64
C ARG A 50 20.10 12.45 -9.33
N SER A 51 19.03 13.22 -9.08
CA SER A 51 18.70 13.79 -7.75
C SER A 51 17.19 14.09 -7.61
N ARG A 52 16.37 13.03 -7.55
CA ARG A 52 14.91 13.07 -7.71
C ARG A 52 14.10 13.84 -6.64
N GLY A 53 14.66 14.14 -5.45
CA GLY A 53 13.95 14.96 -4.45
C GLY A 53 14.09 16.48 -4.65
N GLN A 54 15.18 16.95 -5.27
CA GLN A 54 15.51 18.38 -5.36
C GLN A 54 14.56 19.12 -6.32
N LEU A 55 14.23 18.49 -7.44
CA LEU A 55 13.37 19.08 -8.47
C LEU A 55 11.95 19.36 -7.94
N ALA A 56 11.46 18.58 -6.97
CA ALA A 56 10.13 18.77 -6.40
C ALA A 56 10.00 20.10 -5.65
N TYR A 57 11.03 20.49 -4.88
CA TYR A 57 11.06 21.79 -4.19
C TYR A 57 11.07 22.94 -5.19
N PHE A 58 11.89 22.86 -6.23
CA PHE A 58 11.94 23.90 -7.28
C PHE A 58 10.67 23.96 -8.11
N LEU A 59 10.04 22.82 -8.41
CA LEU A 59 8.73 22.76 -9.04
C LEU A 59 7.64 23.35 -8.15
N TYR A 60 7.69 23.10 -6.84
CA TYR A 60 6.75 23.68 -5.89
C TYR A 60 6.94 25.19 -5.78
N ILE A 61 8.18 25.68 -5.70
CA ILE A 61 8.51 27.11 -5.75
C ILE A 61 7.92 27.73 -7.03
N ASN A 62 8.14 27.14 -8.20
CA ASN A 62 7.56 27.62 -9.46
C ASN A 62 6.02 27.65 -9.44
N ARG A 63 5.38 26.61 -8.89
CA ARG A 63 3.91 26.58 -8.74
C ARG A 63 3.41 27.66 -7.79
N VAL A 64 4.05 27.82 -6.63
CA VAL A 64 3.72 28.87 -5.66
C VAL A 64 3.85 30.25 -6.29
N THR A 65 4.93 30.51 -7.04
CA THR A 65 5.11 31.77 -7.77
C THR A 65 4.02 31.98 -8.82
N LYS A 66 3.65 30.94 -9.58
CA LYS A 66 2.55 31.02 -10.56
C LYS A 66 1.19 31.28 -9.89
N TYR A 67 0.88 30.60 -8.79
CA TYR A 67 -0.37 30.83 -8.07
C TYR A 67 -0.43 32.20 -7.42
N LEU A 68 0.69 32.68 -6.87
CA LEU A 68 0.81 34.04 -6.36
C LEU A 68 0.57 35.06 -7.47
N PHE A 69 1.16 34.86 -8.65
CA PHE A 69 0.95 35.72 -9.82
C PHE A 69 -0.52 35.70 -10.27
N VAL A 70 -1.13 34.52 -10.41
CA VAL A 70 -2.54 34.40 -10.81
C VAL A 70 -3.47 35.02 -9.77
N ALA A 71 -3.21 34.84 -8.48
CA ALA A 71 -4.00 35.45 -7.41
C ALA A 71 -3.93 36.99 -7.44
N ILE A 72 -2.73 37.54 -7.64
CA ILE A 72 -2.54 39.00 -7.77
C ILE A 72 -3.17 39.53 -9.06
N TYR A 73 -3.09 38.77 -10.15
CA TYR A 73 -3.69 39.16 -11.44
C TYR A 73 -5.22 39.16 -11.39
N MET A 74 -5.82 38.12 -10.80
CA MET A 74 -7.28 37.96 -10.73
C MET A 74 -7.93 38.91 -9.72
N ASP A 75 -7.24 39.29 -8.65
CA ASP A 75 -7.74 40.25 -7.66
C ASP A 75 -6.71 41.33 -7.34
N TRP A 76 -6.30 42.08 -8.36
CA TRP A 76 -5.34 43.18 -8.19
C TRP A 76 -5.89 44.29 -7.27
N THR A 77 -7.21 44.36 -7.08
CA THR A 77 -7.87 45.35 -6.22
C THR A 77 -7.64 45.10 -4.73
N ILE A 78 -7.22 43.89 -4.33
CA ILE A 78 -6.94 43.55 -2.93
C ILE A 78 -5.84 44.42 -2.31
N LEU A 79 -4.92 44.93 -3.15
CA LEU A 79 -3.86 45.87 -2.75
C LEU A 79 -4.45 47.13 -2.11
N PHE A 80 -5.59 47.60 -2.62
CA PHE A 80 -6.25 48.83 -2.17
C PHE A 80 -7.39 48.55 -1.17
N ARG A 81 -8.14 47.46 -1.35
CA ARG A 81 -9.27 47.10 -0.46
C ARG A 81 -8.80 46.56 0.90
N HIS A 82 -7.75 45.74 0.91
CA HIS A 82 -7.25 45.05 2.11
C HIS A 82 -5.71 45.04 2.14
N PRO A 83 -5.06 46.21 2.29
CA PRO A 83 -3.61 46.35 2.17
C PRO A 83 -2.84 45.44 3.14
N VAL A 84 -3.31 45.29 4.38
CA VAL A 84 -2.69 44.42 5.39
C VAL A 84 -2.70 42.96 4.97
N ASN A 85 -3.82 42.45 4.44
CA ASN A 85 -3.92 41.07 3.98
C ASN A 85 -3.04 40.81 2.76
N PHE A 86 -2.94 41.79 1.85
CA PHE A 86 -2.05 41.70 0.70
C PHE A 86 -0.58 41.60 1.12
N PHE A 87 -0.11 42.47 2.02
CA PHE A 87 1.26 42.41 2.53
C PHE A 87 1.55 41.12 3.28
N LEU A 88 0.62 40.66 4.13
CA LEU A 88 0.74 39.36 4.81
C LEU A 88 0.85 38.20 3.82
N LEU A 89 0.07 38.22 2.74
CA LEU A 89 0.10 37.20 1.69
C LEU A 89 1.45 37.18 0.98
N VAL A 90 1.95 38.34 0.53
CA VAL A 90 3.25 38.45 -0.15
C VAL A 90 4.40 38.01 0.77
N ILE A 91 4.41 38.45 2.03
CA ILE A 91 5.43 38.06 3.01
C ILE A 91 5.37 36.55 3.29
N PHE A 92 4.18 36.00 3.51
CA PHE A 92 4.00 34.57 3.77
C PHE A 92 4.50 33.70 2.61
N PHE A 93 4.17 34.06 1.37
CA PHE A 93 4.62 33.30 0.21
C PHE A 93 6.12 33.47 -0.05
N ALA A 94 6.68 34.68 0.11
CA ALA A 94 8.12 34.93 -0.03
C ALA A 94 8.93 34.14 1.01
N THR A 95 8.53 34.21 2.29
CA THR A 95 9.18 33.43 3.37
C THR A 95 9.07 31.92 3.13
N SER A 96 7.93 31.43 2.66
CA SER A 96 7.74 30.02 2.31
C SER A 96 8.65 29.57 1.16
N ILE A 97 8.80 30.39 0.11
CA ILE A 97 9.73 30.13 -1.00
C ILE A 97 11.18 30.06 -0.50
N SER A 98 11.59 31.03 0.33
CA SER A 98 12.94 31.04 0.91
C SER A 98 13.20 29.81 1.79
N LEU A 99 12.23 29.41 2.61
CA LEU A 99 12.37 28.26 3.52
C LEU A 99 12.43 26.94 2.75
N LEU A 100 11.65 26.79 1.68
CA LEU A 100 11.71 25.64 0.77
C LEU A 100 13.02 25.60 -0.02
N PHE A 101 13.56 26.75 -0.43
CA PHE A 101 14.86 26.84 -1.10
C PHE A 101 16.00 26.38 -0.17
N VAL A 102 16.01 26.87 1.08
CA VAL A 102 16.96 26.43 2.11
C VAL A 102 16.82 24.94 2.40
N ALA A 103 15.59 24.43 2.57
CA ALA A 103 15.35 22.99 2.76
C ALA A 103 15.84 22.15 1.56
N GLY A 104 15.63 22.65 0.34
CA GLY A 104 16.09 22.03 -0.91
C GLY A 104 17.61 21.90 -1.01
N ILE A 105 18.39 22.79 -0.36
CA ILE A 105 19.86 22.72 -0.28
C ILE A 105 20.32 21.89 0.93
N PHE A 106 19.68 22.07 2.08
CA PHE A 106 20.08 21.45 3.34
C PHE A 106 19.85 19.93 3.37
N ILE A 107 18.70 19.46 2.88
CA ILE A 107 18.37 18.03 2.90
C ILE A 107 19.38 17.20 2.09
N PRO A 108 19.83 17.60 0.88
CA PRO A 108 20.89 16.92 0.14
C PRO A 108 22.23 16.86 0.88
N ILE A 109 22.65 17.96 1.50
CA ILE A 109 23.91 18.00 2.25
C ILE A 109 23.81 17.06 3.45
N TYR A 110 22.66 17.06 4.15
CA TYR A 110 22.41 16.17 5.26
C TYR A 110 22.30 14.69 4.84
N THR A 111 21.64 14.38 3.72
CA THR A 111 21.55 13.00 3.21
C THR A 111 22.87 12.50 2.65
N PHE A 112 23.66 13.36 2.00
CA PHE A 112 25.02 13.05 1.55
C PHE A 112 25.94 12.80 2.76
N TYR A 113 25.91 13.69 3.76
CA TYR A 113 26.62 13.49 5.02
C TYR A 113 26.22 12.15 5.67
N ARG A 114 24.91 11.86 5.74
CA ARG A 114 24.40 10.59 6.29
C ARG A 114 24.77 9.37 5.45
N TYR A 115 24.91 9.53 4.14
CA TYR A 115 25.36 8.49 3.20
C TYR A 115 26.86 8.23 3.35
N CYS A 116 27.66 9.25 3.63
CA CYS A 116 29.08 9.13 3.94
C CYS A 116 29.31 8.51 5.34
N THR A 117 28.45 8.80 6.32
CA THR A 117 28.53 8.24 7.69
C THR A 117 27.79 6.91 7.85
N LYS A 118 27.64 6.12 6.79
CA LYS A 118 26.77 4.95 6.79
C LYS A 118 27.33 3.82 7.66
N SER A 119 26.96 3.81 8.94
CA SER A 119 26.75 2.56 9.66
C SER A 119 25.59 1.85 8.96
N GLU A 120 25.87 0.65 8.43
CA GLU A 120 24.87 -0.23 7.81
C GLU A 120 23.66 -0.35 8.72
N ARG A 121 22.60 0.42 8.44
CA ARG A 121 21.29 0.08 8.99
C ARG A 121 20.87 -1.19 8.30
N GLU A 122 21.08 -2.29 9.03
CA GLU A 122 20.69 -3.62 8.67
C GLU A 122 19.28 -3.61 8.05
N PRO A 123 19.10 -4.19 6.84
CA PRO A 123 17.77 -4.34 6.30
C PRO A 123 16.90 -5.07 7.32
N VAL A 124 15.61 -4.75 7.34
CA VAL A 124 14.59 -5.31 8.24
C VAL A 124 14.79 -6.82 8.46
N ILE A 125 15.21 -7.53 7.41
CA ILE A 125 15.49 -8.97 7.41
C ILE A 125 16.75 -9.44 8.16
N ASN A 126 17.82 -8.65 8.30
CA ASN A 126 18.95 -9.03 9.17
C ASN A 126 18.50 -9.03 10.64
N VAL A 127 17.52 -8.18 10.95
CA VAL A 127 16.80 -8.23 12.22
C VAL A 127 15.82 -9.42 12.27
N TRP A 128 15.24 -9.90 11.17
CA TRP A 128 14.50 -11.19 11.15
C TRP A 128 15.42 -12.38 11.36
N GLY A 129 16.57 -12.43 10.69
CA GLY A 129 17.59 -13.44 10.90
C GLY A 129 18.13 -13.39 12.33
N LYS A 130 18.31 -12.20 12.91
CA LYS A 130 18.70 -12.03 14.32
C LYS A 130 17.57 -12.32 15.30
N ILE A 131 16.31 -11.95 15.04
CA ILE A 131 15.14 -12.24 15.88
C ILE A 131 14.80 -13.73 15.82
N ALA A 132 14.92 -14.38 14.66
CA ALA A 132 14.83 -15.82 14.52
C ALA A 132 16.01 -16.55 15.18
N LYS A 133 17.19 -15.90 15.27
CA LYS A 133 18.38 -16.41 15.99
C LYS A 133 18.45 -16.00 17.46
N ILE A 134 17.49 -15.24 18.00
CA ILE A 134 17.38 -14.98 19.44
C ILE A 134 16.40 -16.02 20.01
N PRO A 135 16.87 -17.16 20.56
CA PRO A 135 16.03 -17.93 21.47
C PRO A 135 15.93 -17.11 22.77
N PRO A 136 14.74 -16.90 23.38
CA PRO A 136 14.18 -17.92 24.30
C PRO A 136 12.64 -17.83 24.54
N PRO A 137 12.10 -18.60 25.51
CA PRO A 137 11.60 -19.97 25.42
C PRO A 137 10.14 -20.06 24.90
N ASN A 138 9.81 -21.16 24.22
CA ASN A 138 8.45 -21.62 23.87
C ASN A 138 7.59 -20.76 22.91
N ARG A 139 7.98 -20.71 21.63
CA ARG A 139 7.15 -20.84 20.39
C ARG A 139 7.91 -20.20 19.22
N ASN A 140 8.16 -20.97 18.15
CA ASN A 140 8.85 -20.46 16.96
C ASN A 140 7.94 -19.48 16.21
N LEU A 141 8.44 -18.29 15.83
CA LEU A 141 7.70 -17.30 15.03
C LEU A 141 7.06 -17.89 13.76
N ILE A 142 7.71 -18.89 13.17
CA ILE A 142 7.19 -19.66 12.03
C ILE A 142 5.87 -20.36 12.41
N ASN A 143 5.79 -20.96 13.60
CA ASN A 143 4.57 -21.63 14.07
C ASN A 143 3.43 -20.63 14.27
N ASP A 144 3.72 -19.44 14.80
CA ASP A 144 2.71 -18.38 14.95
C ASP A 144 2.19 -17.91 13.59
N LEU A 145 3.08 -17.82 12.59
CA LEU A 145 2.72 -17.46 11.22
C LEU A 145 1.84 -18.54 10.58
N MET A 146 2.20 -19.82 10.74
CA MET A 146 1.41 -20.96 10.27
C MET A 146 0.04 -21.03 10.96
N GLU A 147 -0.02 -20.79 12.26
CA GLU A 147 -1.28 -20.70 13.01
C GLU A 147 -2.13 -19.54 12.49
N GLY A 148 -1.53 -18.36 12.29
CA GLY A 148 -2.22 -17.21 11.72
C GLY A 148 -2.73 -17.46 10.30
N MET A 149 -2.00 -18.19 9.46
CA MET A 149 -2.43 -18.59 8.11
C MET A 149 -3.63 -19.54 8.15
N LYS A 150 -3.60 -20.55 9.03
CA LYS A 150 -4.77 -21.42 9.30
C LYS A 150 -6.01 -20.63 9.72
N LEU A 151 -5.82 -19.62 10.57
CA LEU A 151 -6.90 -18.75 11.03
C LEU A 151 -7.43 -17.80 9.94
N LEU A 152 -6.66 -17.51 8.88
CA LEU A 152 -7.10 -16.70 7.74
C LEU A 152 -8.00 -17.51 6.80
N GLY A 153 -7.73 -18.80 6.66
CA GLY A 153 -8.46 -19.75 5.82
C GLY A 153 -9.74 -20.33 6.45
N ASN A 154 -9.80 -20.39 7.77
CA ASN A 154 -10.96 -20.90 8.49
C ASN A 154 -12.10 -19.87 8.55
N ASN A 155 -13.27 -20.26 8.05
CA ASN A 155 -14.54 -19.57 8.29
C ASN A 155 -14.94 -19.75 9.74
N THR A 156 -14.30 -19.01 10.63
CA THR A 156 -14.94 -18.68 11.90
C THR A 156 -16.09 -17.74 11.57
N LYS A 157 -17.23 -18.31 11.12
CA LYS A 157 -18.53 -17.73 11.49
C LYS A 157 -18.36 -17.39 12.96
N ARG A 158 -18.56 -16.11 13.33
CA ARG A 158 -18.70 -15.72 14.73
C ARG A 158 -19.80 -16.60 15.29
N THR A 159 -19.45 -17.78 15.82
CA THR A 159 -20.26 -18.48 16.77
C THR A 159 -20.28 -17.50 17.93
N ILE A 160 -21.34 -16.70 17.96
CA ILE A 160 -21.78 -16.07 19.19
C ILE A 160 -22.14 -17.28 20.05
N ILE A 161 -21.13 -17.85 20.71
CA ILE A 161 -21.30 -18.88 21.71
C ILE A 161 -22.04 -18.15 22.82
N LYS A 162 -23.36 -18.39 22.87
CA LYS A 162 -24.27 -17.77 23.83
C LYS A 162 -24.12 -18.34 25.24
N ASP A 163 -23.19 -19.28 25.45
CA ASP A 163 -23.12 -20.03 26.68
C ASP A 163 -21.72 -20.01 27.33
N GLU A 164 -21.77 -19.79 28.65
CA GLU A 164 -20.81 -20.26 29.66
C GLU A 164 -19.58 -19.40 30.03
N LYS A 165 -19.80 -18.54 31.04
CA LYS A 165 -19.18 -18.54 32.39
C LYS A 165 -17.74 -19.09 32.63
N LYS A 166 -16.81 -19.00 31.66
CA LYS A 166 -15.35 -19.02 31.90
C LYS A 166 -14.67 -17.93 31.06
N ILE A 167 -14.84 -16.68 31.50
CA ILE A 167 -14.67 -15.48 30.67
C ILE A 167 -13.19 -15.04 30.51
N GLY A 168 -12.30 -15.41 31.44
CA GLY A 168 -10.91 -14.94 31.45
C GLY A 168 -9.98 -15.65 30.45
N ALA A 169 -9.62 -16.90 30.75
CA ALA A 169 -8.71 -17.71 29.93
C ALA A 169 -9.19 -17.94 28.47
N LEU A 170 -10.51 -17.90 28.23
CA LEU A 170 -11.07 -18.02 26.88
C LEU A 170 -10.81 -16.74 26.06
N GLY A 171 -10.93 -15.57 26.70
CA GLY A 171 -10.63 -14.28 26.07
C GLY A 171 -9.16 -14.12 25.72
N GLU A 172 -8.26 -14.56 26.60
CA GLU A 172 -6.82 -14.51 26.34
C GLU A 172 -6.39 -15.42 25.18
N ARG A 173 -6.95 -16.64 25.10
CA ARG A 173 -6.71 -17.53 23.96
C ARG A 173 -7.22 -16.93 22.65
N GLU A 174 -8.36 -16.25 22.66
CA GLU A 174 -8.87 -15.57 21.47
C GLU A 174 -7.99 -14.36 21.09
N ASN A 175 -7.50 -13.61 22.06
CA ASN A 175 -6.56 -12.52 21.85
C ASN A 175 -5.24 -13.02 21.23
N LEU A 176 -4.71 -14.17 21.66
CA LEU A 176 -3.54 -14.80 21.05
C LEU A 176 -3.80 -15.15 19.57
N LYS A 177 -4.94 -15.77 19.25
CA LYS A 177 -5.34 -16.05 17.85
C LYS A 177 -5.40 -14.78 17.00
N ARG A 178 -5.95 -13.69 17.56
CA ARG A 178 -6.00 -12.37 16.88
C ARG A 178 -4.58 -11.83 16.64
N VAL A 179 -3.67 -11.98 17.61
CA VAL A 179 -2.27 -11.57 17.45
C VAL A 179 -1.54 -12.39 16.37
N SER A 180 -1.73 -13.72 16.33
CA SER A 180 -1.15 -14.58 15.28
C SER A 180 -1.63 -14.15 13.89
N LYS A 181 -2.93 -13.85 13.74
CA LYS A 181 -3.49 -13.30 12.50
C LYS A 181 -2.85 -11.95 12.10
N LEU A 182 -2.65 -11.05 13.06
CA LEU A 182 -1.98 -9.76 12.83
C LEU A 182 -0.52 -9.96 12.39
N LYS A 183 0.21 -10.89 13.01
CA LYS A 183 1.59 -11.23 12.62
C LYS A 183 1.64 -11.74 11.18
N SER A 184 0.75 -12.65 10.78
CA SER A 184 0.70 -13.17 9.41
C SER A 184 0.37 -12.08 8.39
N LEU A 185 -0.65 -11.25 8.64
CA LEU A 185 -1.00 -10.15 7.72
C LEU A 185 0.09 -9.07 7.65
N LEU A 186 0.79 -8.80 8.75
CA LEU A 186 1.96 -7.93 8.74
C LEU A 186 3.09 -8.57 7.93
N PHE A 187 3.30 -9.88 8.03
CA PHE A 187 4.31 -10.62 7.24
C PHE A 187 4.06 -10.46 5.74
N PHE A 188 2.84 -10.71 5.24
CA PHE A 188 2.50 -10.49 3.83
C PHE A 188 2.73 -9.04 3.39
N SER A 189 2.34 -8.06 4.22
CA SER A 189 2.55 -6.64 3.93
C SER A 189 4.04 -6.25 3.88
N THR A 190 4.93 -7.03 4.52
CA THR A 190 6.38 -6.83 4.45
C THR A 190 7.04 -7.58 3.31
N LEU A 191 6.51 -8.75 2.96
CA LEU A 191 7.10 -9.63 1.97
C LEU A 191 7.12 -8.99 0.57
N VAL A 192 6.07 -8.23 0.23
CA VAL A 192 6.03 -7.48 -1.04
C VAL A 192 7.20 -6.50 -1.22
N TYR A 193 7.83 -6.03 -0.13
CA TYR A 193 8.99 -5.14 -0.21
C TYR A 193 10.29 -5.84 -0.64
N LYS A 194 10.30 -7.18 -0.75
CA LYS A 194 11.45 -7.97 -1.22
C LYS A 194 11.66 -7.93 -2.73
N ARG A 195 10.58 -7.68 -3.48
CA ARG A 195 10.65 -7.53 -4.94
C ARG A 195 11.53 -6.34 -5.33
N GLU A 196 12.41 -6.56 -6.30
CA GLU A 196 13.40 -5.59 -6.74
C GLU A 196 12.84 -4.65 -7.83
N SER A 197 12.50 -3.43 -7.45
CA SER A 197 11.90 -2.46 -8.37
C SER A 197 12.79 -2.08 -9.57
N LYS A 198 14.09 -2.41 -9.57
CA LYS A 198 15.01 -2.05 -10.66
C LYS A 198 14.68 -2.74 -11.99
N ILE A 199 14.30 -4.02 -11.97
CA ILE A 199 13.96 -4.77 -13.17
C ILE A 199 12.71 -4.17 -13.79
N THR A 200 11.67 -4.03 -12.97
CA THR A 200 10.36 -3.49 -13.36
C THR A 200 10.43 -2.06 -13.87
N TYR A 201 11.23 -1.20 -13.25
CA TYR A 201 11.48 0.15 -13.75
C TYR A 201 12.05 0.15 -15.19
N LYS A 202 12.98 -0.77 -15.48
CA LYS A 202 13.58 -0.87 -16.82
C LYS A 202 12.56 -1.40 -17.83
N ILE A 203 11.73 -2.37 -17.44
CA ILE A 203 10.60 -2.88 -18.25
C ILE A 203 9.63 -1.74 -18.60
N GLN A 204 9.16 -0.99 -17.61
CA GLN A 204 8.25 0.15 -17.84
C GLN A 204 8.88 1.22 -18.75
N GLY A 205 10.18 1.48 -18.60
CA GLY A 205 10.93 2.35 -19.51
C GLY A 205 10.99 1.83 -20.96
N CYS A 206 11.00 0.51 -21.16
CA CYS A 206 10.90 -0.13 -22.47
C CYS A 206 9.49 -0.04 -23.05
N VAL A 207 8.45 -0.37 -22.25
CA VAL A 207 7.04 -0.27 -22.65
C VAL A 207 6.66 1.15 -23.06
N ARG A 208 7.09 2.17 -22.31
CA ARG A 208 6.86 3.58 -22.68
C ARG A 208 7.51 3.94 -24.02
N LYS A 209 8.69 3.39 -24.28
CA LYS A 209 9.41 3.63 -25.53
C LYS A 209 8.69 2.99 -26.71
N LEU A 210 8.11 1.80 -26.53
CA LEU A 210 7.22 1.17 -27.52
C LEU A 210 6.03 2.10 -27.80
N LYS A 211 5.23 2.42 -26.78
CA LYS A 211 4.03 3.28 -26.92
C LYS A 211 4.30 4.63 -27.60
N SER A 212 5.42 5.27 -27.28
CA SER A 212 5.72 6.63 -27.79
C SER A 212 6.34 6.67 -29.19
N LYS A 213 6.84 5.54 -29.71
CA LYS A 213 7.63 5.50 -30.95
C LYS A 213 7.06 4.61 -32.03
N LEU A 214 6.13 3.71 -31.69
CA LEU A 214 5.38 2.95 -32.68
C LEU A 214 4.50 3.92 -33.47
N LYS A 215 4.70 3.94 -34.79
CA LYS A 215 4.00 4.86 -35.71
C LYS A 215 3.14 4.13 -36.75
N TYR A 216 3.00 2.81 -36.63
CA TYR A 216 2.36 1.94 -37.63
C TYR A 216 3.11 1.95 -38.99
N ASP A 217 4.45 2.07 -38.95
CA ASP A 217 5.33 1.96 -40.12
C ASP A 217 6.29 0.76 -39.90
N ASP A 218 6.18 -0.29 -40.72
CA ASP A 218 6.88 -1.58 -40.53
C ASP A 218 8.40 -1.45 -40.31
N ILE A 219 9.07 -0.58 -41.08
CA ILE A 219 10.53 -0.39 -41.00
C ILE A 219 10.93 0.43 -39.75
N GLY A 220 10.08 1.37 -39.34
CA GLY A 220 10.28 2.20 -38.15
C GLY A 220 10.12 1.39 -36.87
N ASP A 221 9.10 0.53 -36.86
CA ASP A 221 8.74 -0.30 -35.72
C ASP A 221 9.78 -1.40 -35.48
N GLN A 222 10.37 -1.97 -36.54
CA GLN A 222 11.44 -2.96 -36.42
C GLN A 222 12.71 -2.43 -35.74
N LYS A 223 13.11 -1.18 -36.06
CA LYS A 223 14.23 -0.50 -35.38
C LYS A 223 13.93 -0.23 -33.91
N VAL A 224 12.66 0.01 -33.56
CA VAL A 224 12.22 0.22 -32.18
C VAL A 224 12.24 -1.12 -31.42
N TYR A 225 11.69 -2.20 -31.99
CA TYR A 225 11.67 -3.54 -31.41
C TYR A 225 13.09 -4.04 -31.10
N LYS A 226 13.99 -4.02 -32.09
CA LYS A 226 15.39 -4.41 -31.91
C LYS A 226 16.07 -3.63 -30.78
N ARG A 227 15.84 -2.32 -30.69
CA ARG A 227 16.44 -1.47 -29.65
C ARG A 227 15.85 -1.72 -28.27
N VAL A 228 14.57 -2.07 -28.18
CA VAL A 228 13.89 -2.40 -26.93
C VAL A 228 14.35 -3.77 -26.44
N TYR A 229 14.32 -4.78 -27.31
CA TYR A 229 14.77 -6.14 -27.01
C TYR A 229 16.23 -6.15 -26.54
N LYS A 230 17.14 -5.49 -27.27
CA LYS A 230 18.55 -5.35 -26.86
C LYS A 230 18.69 -4.77 -25.45
N LYS A 231 17.91 -3.72 -25.15
CA LYS A 231 17.93 -3.10 -23.83
C LYS A 231 17.43 -4.06 -22.75
N LEU A 232 16.43 -4.90 -23.02
CA LEU A 232 15.93 -5.88 -22.06
C LEU A 232 16.99 -6.93 -21.73
N CYS A 233 17.66 -7.54 -22.71
CA CYS A 233 18.69 -8.54 -22.38
C CYS A 233 19.97 -7.91 -21.81
N ASP A 234 20.36 -6.68 -22.19
CA ASP A 234 21.43 -5.94 -21.48
C ASP A 234 21.09 -5.73 -20.00
N CYS A 235 19.81 -5.50 -19.70
CA CYS A 235 19.33 -5.31 -18.35
C CYS A 235 19.36 -6.61 -17.55
N GLU A 236 19.00 -7.72 -18.17
CA GLU A 236 19.03 -9.05 -17.58
C GLU A 236 20.46 -9.52 -17.30
N LYS A 237 21.39 -9.39 -18.27
CA LYS A 237 22.81 -9.74 -18.10
C LYS A 237 23.42 -9.04 -16.88
N LYS A 238 23.18 -7.72 -16.75
CA LYS A 238 23.66 -6.92 -15.61
C LYS A 238 23.07 -7.30 -14.26
N GLU A 239 21.88 -7.88 -14.19
CA GLU A 239 21.34 -8.36 -12.92
C GLU A 239 21.86 -9.78 -12.62
N ASN A 240 21.95 -10.66 -13.62
CA ASN A 240 22.59 -11.98 -13.44
C ASN A 240 24.05 -11.86 -12.98
N GLU A 241 24.83 -10.92 -13.53
CA GLU A 241 26.21 -10.63 -13.10
C GLU A 241 26.29 -10.13 -11.63
N ARG A 242 25.25 -9.45 -11.14
CA ARG A 242 25.21 -8.98 -9.74
C ARG A 242 24.81 -10.07 -8.77
N ASP A 243 23.90 -10.94 -9.17
CA ASP A 243 23.49 -12.10 -8.35
C ASP A 243 24.61 -13.17 -8.35
N ASN A 244 25.41 -13.29 -9.42
CA ASN A 244 26.50 -14.28 -9.57
C ASN A 244 27.87 -13.86 -9.03
N ASN A 245 27.98 -12.85 -8.18
CA ASN A 245 29.24 -12.54 -7.48
C ASN A 245 29.68 -13.64 -6.47
N ASN A 246 29.09 -14.84 -6.52
CA ASN A 246 29.49 -16.00 -5.73
C ASN A 246 29.49 -17.34 -6.47
N ASP A 247 29.20 -17.42 -7.77
CA ASP A 247 29.40 -18.67 -8.53
C ASP A 247 29.71 -18.36 -10.01
N ASN A 248 30.99 -18.51 -10.35
CA ASN A 248 31.44 -18.62 -11.74
C ASN A 248 30.94 -19.95 -12.29
N ASN A 249 29.75 -19.96 -12.91
CA ASN A 249 29.42 -20.77 -14.09
C ASN A 249 27.93 -20.66 -14.40
N ASN A 250 27.58 -19.82 -15.38
CA ASN A 250 26.55 -20.14 -16.36
C ASN A 250 26.59 -19.10 -17.49
N ASN A 251 27.37 -19.43 -18.53
CA ASN A 251 27.32 -18.76 -19.82
C ASN A 251 26.05 -19.22 -20.57
N ASN A 252 24.91 -18.58 -20.30
CA ASN A 252 23.83 -18.56 -21.29
C ASN A 252 24.15 -17.45 -22.29
N ASN A 253 24.86 -17.84 -23.35
CA ASN A 253 25.02 -17.03 -24.55
C ASN A 253 23.68 -16.99 -25.30
N ASP A 254 22.82 -16.03 -24.96
CA ASP A 254 21.81 -15.56 -25.91
C ASP A 254 22.60 -14.93 -27.08
N ASN A 255 22.76 -15.71 -28.15
CA ASN A 255 23.44 -15.32 -29.39
C ASN A 255 22.70 -14.12 -30.01
N TYR A 256 23.26 -12.94 -29.83
CA TYR A 256 22.81 -11.73 -30.52
C TYR A 256 23.26 -11.79 -31.99
N ASN A 257 22.36 -12.20 -32.88
CA ASN A 257 22.54 -11.98 -34.31
C ASN A 257 21.96 -10.63 -34.71
N ASP A 258 22.78 -9.81 -35.37
CA ASP A 258 22.40 -8.46 -35.80
C ASP A 258 21.36 -8.49 -36.94
N ASP A 259 21.19 -9.64 -37.59
CA ASP A 259 20.26 -9.86 -38.71
C ASP A 259 18.87 -10.37 -38.29
N ASN A 260 18.65 -10.67 -37.00
CA ASN A 260 17.37 -11.20 -36.54
C ASN A 260 16.25 -10.14 -36.56
N ILE A 261 15.09 -10.54 -37.08
CA ILE A 261 13.84 -9.78 -37.01
C ILE A 261 13.18 -10.11 -35.66
N TYR A 262 13.07 -9.13 -34.77
CA TYR A 262 12.35 -9.23 -33.51
C TYR A 262 10.91 -8.77 -33.67
N THR A 263 9.95 -9.52 -33.13
CA THR A 263 8.53 -9.15 -33.12
C THR A 263 8.09 -8.59 -31.76
N PHE A 264 6.83 -8.16 -31.67
CA PHE A 264 6.25 -7.74 -30.40
C PHE A 264 6.15 -8.93 -29.42
N GLU A 265 5.81 -10.11 -29.92
CA GLU A 265 5.70 -11.35 -29.15
C GLU A 265 7.05 -11.73 -28.49
N ASP A 266 8.18 -11.56 -29.20
CA ASP A 266 9.52 -11.79 -28.61
C ASP A 266 9.78 -10.87 -27.42
N ILE A 267 9.39 -9.60 -27.53
CA ILE A 267 9.55 -8.61 -26.47
C ILE A 267 8.63 -8.95 -25.30
N GLU A 268 7.40 -9.34 -25.59
CA GLU A 268 6.44 -9.76 -24.57
C GLU A 268 6.95 -10.97 -23.80
N HIS A 269 7.41 -12.02 -24.50
CA HIS A 269 7.98 -13.21 -23.89
C HIS A 269 9.18 -12.85 -22.99
N LYS A 270 10.08 -11.98 -23.46
CA LYS A 270 11.21 -11.51 -22.65
C LYS A 270 10.77 -10.72 -21.41
N ILE A 271 9.72 -9.90 -21.53
CA ILE A 271 9.14 -9.20 -20.38
C ILE A 271 8.58 -10.22 -19.38
N ARG A 272 7.90 -11.27 -19.86
CA ARG A 272 7.34 -12.33 -19.02
C ARG A 272 8.43 -13.03 -18.19
N ASP A 273 9.55 -13.37 -18.80
CA ASP A 273 10.69 -13.97 -18.11
C ASP A 273 11.31 -13.05 -17.05
N MET A 274 11.54 -11.78 -17.40
CA MET A 274 12.14 -10.81 -16.48
C MET A 274 11.25 -10.54 -15.27
N ILE A 275 9.93 -10.54 -15.47
CA ILE A 275 8.94 -10.46 -14.42
C ILE A 275 9.08 -11.66 -13.46
N GLY A 276 9.17 -12.88 -13.98
CA GLY A 276 9.32 -14.08 -13.17
C GLY A 276 10.57 -14.03 -12.28
N LYS A 277 11.66 -13.46 -12.80
CA LYS A 277 12.91 -13.23 -12.04
C LYS A 277 12.74 -12.23 -10.90
N ASP A 278 11.97 -11.16 -11.11
CA ASP A 278 11.73 -10.14 -10.07
C ASP A 278 10.96 -10.71 -8.85
N GLU A 279 10.14 -11.73 -9.08
CA GLU A 279 9.37 -12.42 -8.02
C GLU A 279 10.14 -13.52 -7.30
N LYS A 280 11.28 -13.97 -7.86
CA LYS A 280 12.06 -15.11 -7.35
C LYS A 280 12.39 -14.97 -5.87
N LYS A 281 12.84 -13.80 -5.42
CA LYS A 281 13.20 -13.53 -4.01
C LYS A 281 11.99 -13.64 -3.06
N ILE A 282 10.77 -13.40 -3.53
CA ILE A 282 9.55 -13.60 -2.74
C ILE A 282 9.20 -15.10 -2.72
N LYS A 283 9.21 -15.76 -3.89
CA LYS A 283 8.89 -17.18 -4.03
C LYS A 283 9.84 -18.07 -3.21
N GLU A 284 11.13 -17.73 -3.15
CA GLU A 284 12.12 -18.41 -2.31
C GLU A 284 11.79 -18.30 -0.81
N GLN A 285 11.30 -17.15 -0.35
CA GLN A 285 11.00 -16.92 1.07
C GLN A 285 9.72 -17.62 1.53
N ILE A 286 8.81 -17.91 0.61
CA ILE A 286 7.54 -18.60 0.92
C ILE A 286 7.57 -20.08 0.60
N LYS A 287 8.67 -20.61 0.04
CA LYS A 287 8.79 -22.00 -0.41
C LYS A 287 8.54 -23.03 0.69
N GLU A 288 8.85 -22.69 1.94
CA GLU A 288 8.61 -23.55 3.11
C GLU A 288 7.15 -23.53 3.58
N PHE A 289 6.35 -22.58 3.10
CA PHE A 289 4.94 -22.42 3.43
C PHE A 289 4.06 -22.93 2.29
N ASP A 290 2.80 -23.25 2.61
CA ASP A 290 1.77 -23.54 1.60
C ASP A 290 1.26 -22.24 0.97
N LEU A 291 2.14 -21.56 0.26
CA LEU A 291 1.89 -20.22 -0.26
C LEU A 291 2.44 -20.04 -1.66
N ASN A 292 1.58 -19.51 -2.51
CA ASN A 292 1.91 -19.06 -3.83
C ASN A 292 1.85 -17.53 -3.89
N PHE A 293 2.58 -16.94 -4.84
CA PHE A 293 2.65 -15.50 -5.01
C PHE A 293 2.74 -15.09 -6.48
N THR A 294 2.00 -14.04 -6.81
CA THR A 294 2.16 -13.29 -8.06
C THR A 294 1.92 -11.80 -7.81
N SER A 295 2.54 -10.94 -8.62
CA SER A 295 2.17 -9.51 -8.67
C SER A 295 1.08 -9.27 -9.71
N ILE A 296 0.03 -8.55 -9.32
CA ILE A 296 -1.16 -8.33 -10.14
C ILE A 296 -1.09 -7.03 -10.94
N SER A 297 -0.67 -5.94 -10.29
CA SER A 297 -0.72 -4.60 -10.89
C SER A 297 0.43 -3.73 -10.38
N GLU A 298 1.00 -2.93 -11.28
CA GLU A 298 2.02 -1.92 -10.99
C GLU A 298 1.42 -0.55 -10.61
N LEU A 299 0.11 -0.48 -10.38
CA LEU A 299 -0.58 0.63 -9.73
C LEU A 299 -0.36 2.01 -10.38
N ASN A 300 -0.54 2.14 -11.70
CA ASN A 300 -0.32 3.39 -12.45
C ASN A 300 1.03 4.08 -12.13
N THR A 301 2.05 3.32 -11.69
CA THR A 301 3.37 3.86 -11.38
C THR A 301 4.37 3.72 -12.52
N ASP A 302 5.29 4.67 -12.58
CA ASP A 302 6.39 4.70 -13.56
C ASP A 302 7.73 4.20 -13.01
N ASP A 303 7.80 3.96 -11.71
CA ASP A 303 9.04 3.62 -11.00
C ASP A 303 9.13 2.14 -10.57
N GLY A 304 8.06 1.36 -10.76
CA GLY A 304 7.93 0.00 -10.23
C GLY A 304 8.08 -0.08 -8.70
N GLY A 305 7.97 1.06 -8.01
CA GLY A 305 8.25 1.18 -6.58
C GLY A 305 7.09 0.71 -5.72
N SER A 306 5.87 0.90 -6.20
CA SER A 306 4.62 0.47 -5.56
C SER A 306 3.89 -0.49 -6.49
N PHE A 307 3.35 -1.57 -5.95
CA PHE A 307 2.60 -2.56 -6.71
C PHE A 307 1.63 -3.30 -5.79
N CYS A 308 0.69 -4.03 -6.38
CA CYS A 308 -0.24 -4.91 -5.71
C CYS A 308 0.17 -6.37 -5.91
N GLY A 309 0.41 -7.09 -4.81
CA GLY A 309 0.72 -8.51 -4.81
C GLY A 309 -0.45 -9.37 -4.31
N MET A 310 -0.57 -10.58 -4.84
CA MET A 310 -1.52 -11.60 -4.41
C MET A 310 -0.78 -12.79 -3.83
N PHE A 311 -1.16 -13.17 -2.62
CA PHE A 311 -0.78 -14.43 -2.01
C PHE A 311 -1.99 -15.32 -1.90
N TRP A 312 -1.82 -16.62 -2.13
CA TRP A 312 -2.90 -17.58 -1.89
C TRP A 312 -2.34 -18.88 -1.32
N SER A 313 -3.19 -19.59 -0.57
CA SER A 313 -2.91 -20.94 -0.06
C SER A 313 -3.97 -21.88 -0.58
N ASP A 314 -3.52 -22.95 -1.22
CA ASP A 314 -4.40 -23.97 -1.79
C ASP A 314 -5.03 -24.79 -0.66
N LYS A 315 -4.27 -25.13 0.39
CA LYS A 315 -4.75 -25.93 1.52
C LYS A 315 -5.65 -25.16 2.48
N GLU A 316 -5.23 -23.96 2.89
CA GLU A 316 -5.97 -23.18 3.88
C GLU A 316 -7.14 -22.41 3.24
N ASN A 317 -7.16 -22.26 1.91
CA ASN A 317 -8.22 -21.63 1.12
C ASN A 317 -8.45 -20.14 1.44
N PHE A 318 -7.40 -19.35 1.29
CA PHE A 318 -7.48 -17.89 1.38
C PHE A 318 -6.70 -17.22 0.26
N ILE A 319 -7.10 -15.98 -0.06
CA ILE A 319 -6.36 -15.03 -0.89
C ILE A 319 -6.08 -13.80 -0.05
N ILE A 320 -4.86 -13.27 -0.15
CA ILE A 320 -4.43 -12.05 0.51
C ILE A 320 -3.93 -11.08 -0.55
N ILE A 321 -4.54 -9.89 -0.57
CA ILE A 321 -4.13 -8.79 -1.41
C ILE A 321 -3.28 -7.84 -0.57
N ALA A 322 -2.00 -7.74 -0.93
CA ALA A 322 -1.01 -6.96 -0.22
C ALA A 322 -0.51 -5.81 -1.10
N PHE A 323 -0.70 -4.58 -0.64
CA PHE A 323 -0.20 -3.40 -1.33
C PHE A 323 1.18 -2.99 -0.81
N LYS A 324 2.15 -2.87 -1.72
CA LYS A 324 3.47 -2.30 -1.43
C LYS A 324 3.41 -0.78 -1.51
N GLY A 325 3.83 -0.12 -0.43
CA GLY A 325 4.09 1.32 -0.42
C GLY A 325 5.53 1.67 -0.83
N THR A 326 5.88 2.95 -0.82
CA THR A 326 7.24 3.42 -1.10
C THR A 326 8.25 2.88 -0.08
N THR A 327 9.48 2.59 -0.53
CA THR A 327 10.58 2.17 0.35
C THR A 327 10.91 3.27 1.36
N PRO A 328 11.44 2.97 2.56
CA PRO A 328 11.69 3.97 3.61
C PRO A 328 12.58 5.15 3.19
N THR A 329 13.47 4.96 2.21
CA THR A 329 14.29 6.03 1.63
C THR A 329 13.46 6.96 0.75
N ASN A 330 12.56 6.40 -0.06
CA ASN A 330 11.59 7.14 -0.87
C ASN A 330 10.40 7.61 -0.02
N PHE A 331 10.23 7.11 1.21
CA PHE A 331 9.16 7.52 2.10
C PHE A 331 9.38 8.96 2.58
N ALA A 332 10.63 9.36 2.83
CA ALA A 332 10.97 10.75 3.11
C ALA A 332 10.72 11.65 1.89
N GLU A 333 11.01 11.16 0.68
CA GLU A 333 10.69 11.86 -0.57
C GLU A 333 9.17 11.91 -0.81
N TRP A 334 8.44 10.83 -0.53
CA TRP A 334 6.99 10.74 -0.59
C TRP A 334 6.33 11.69 0.41
N LEU A 335 6.84 11.76 1.64
CA LEU A 335 6.38 12.68 2.68
C LEU A 335 6.65 14.14 2.28
N GLY A 336 7.75 14.42 1.58
CA GLY A 336 8.05 15.73 0.99
C GLY A 336 7.19 16.04 -0.25
N ASN A 337 6.80 15.01 -1.00
CA ASN A 337 5.92 15.08 -2.17
C ASN A 337 4.43 15.00 -1.84
N LEU A 338 4.06 15.00 -0.54
CA LEU A 338 2.67 15.14 -0.09
C LEU A 338 2.16 16.53 -0.47
N THR A 339 1.79 16.68 -1.74
CA THR A 339 0.73 17.61 -2.08
C THR A 339 -0.50 17.08 -1.36
N PHE A 340 -0.90 17.71 -0.27
CA PHE A 340 -2.14 17.47 0.48
C PHE A 340 -3.41 17.80 -0.32
N GLN A 341 -3.34 17.61 -1.64
CA GLN A 341 -4.41 17.86 -2.58
C GLN A 341 -5.38 16.69 -2.52
N CYS A 342 -6.63 17.00 -2.22
CA CYS A 342 -7.74 16.09 -2.44
C CYS A 342 -8.21 16.18 -3.89
N VAL A 343 -8.72 15.08 -4.42
CA VAL A 343 -9.52 15.02 -5.65
C VAL A 343 -10.89 14.48 -5.30
N ASP A 344 -11.88 14.92 -6.06
CA ASP A 344 -13.20 14.33 -6.01
C ASP A 344 -13.11 12.87 -6.48
N ALA A 345 -13.61 11.96 -5.65
CA ALA A 345 -13.52 10.53 -5.88
C ALA A 345 -14.88 9.88 -6.11
N ARG A 346 -15.96 10.67 -6.22
CA ARG A 346 -17.35 10.17 -6.25
C ARG A 346 -17.67 9.21 -7.39
N ASN A 347 -16.92 9.26 -8.49
CA ASN A 347 -17.15 8.36 -9.63
C ASN A 347 -16.76 6.91 -9.32
N TYR A 348 -15.85 6.68 -8.38
CA TYR A 348 -15.45 5.31 -7.96
C TYR A 348 -15.62 5.03 -6.46
N LEU A 349 -15.64 6.06 -5.62
CA LEU A 349 -15.69 6.01 -4.17
C LEU A 349 -16.73 7.03 -3.65
N PHE A 350 -16.32 7.88 -2.70
CA PHE A 350 -17.15 8.85 -2.01
C PHE A 350 -16.31 10.07 -1.64
N GLY A 351 -16.95 11.23 -1.53
CA GLY A 351 -16.29 12.44 -1.03
C GLY A 351 -15.01 12.76 -1.79
N GLN A 352 -14.00 13.23 -1.06
CA GLN A 352 -12.70 13.53 -1.65
C GLN A 352 -11.61 12.67 -1.03
N VAL A 353 -10.65 12.23 -1.83
CA VAL A 353 -9.51 11.44 -1.35
C VAL A 353 -8.19 12.05 -1.79
N HIS A 354 -7.09 11.68 -1.14
CA HIS A 354 -5.76 12.17 -1.50
C HIS A 354 -5.45 11.83 -2.97
N ARG A 355 -5.17 12.85 -3.80
CA ARG A 355 -4.89 12.72 -5.23
C ARG A 355 -3.82 11.68 -5.51
N GLY A 356 -2.73 11.73 -4.74
CA GLY A 356 -1.64 10.78 -4.88
C GLY A 356 -2.11 9.34 -4.72
N PHE A 357 -3.02 9.05 -3.78
CA PHE A 357 -3.51 7.67 -3.54
C PHE A 357 -4.54 7.25 -4.58
N TYR A 358 -5.43 8.18 -4.98
CA TYR A 358 -6.42 7.95 -6.02
C TYR A 358 -5.78 7.47 -7.32
N ASN A 359 -4.74 8.20 -7.76
CA ASN A 359 -4.10 7.97 -9.03
C ASN A 359 -3.42 6.60 -9.16
N TYR A 360 -3.08 5.92 -8.05
CA TYR A 360 -2.53 4.56 -8.08
C TYR A 360 -3.59 3.51 -8.48
N LEU A 361 -4.86 3.74 -8.16
CA LEU A 361 -5.91 2.74 -8.25
C LEU A 361 -6.96 3.05 -9.32
N PHE A 362 -7.18 4.34 -9.59
CA PHE A 362 -8.24 4.84 -10.45
C PHE A 362 -7.65 5.64 -11.62
N PRO A 363 -8.39 5.73 -12.73
CA PRO A 363 -7.92 6.47 -13.88
C PRO A 363 -7.83 7.97 -13.61
N LEU A 364 -6.90 8.64 -14.32
CA LEU A 364 -6.77 10.10 -14.30
C LEU A 364 -7.83 10.79 -15.17
N ASP A 365 -8.19 10.14 -16.26
CA ASP A 365 -9.20 10.58 -17.21
C ASP A 365 -10.31 9.54 -17.22
N GLU A 366 -11.37 9.83 -16.48
CA GLU A 366 -12.44 8.89 -16.20
C GLU A 366 -13.36 8.68 -17.42
N GLU A 367 -13.40 9.65 -18.34
CA GLU A 367 -14.20 9.58 -19.57
C GLU A 367 -13.56 8.62 -20.58
N SER A 368 -12.23 8.62 -20.68
CA SER A 368 -11.48 7.82 -21.65
C SER A 368 -11.05 6.44 -21.13
N ALA A 369 -11.17 6.15 -19.83
CA ALA A 369 -10.52 5.00 -19.22
C ALA A 369 -11.19 3.64 -19.44
N GLY A 370 -12.47 3.60 -19.80
CA GLY A 370 -13.23 2.35 -19.89
C GLY A 370 -13.08 1.50 -18.61
N LYS A 371 -12.80 0.20 -18.77
CA LYS A 371 -12.57 -0.75 -17.66
C LYS A 371 -11.08 -1.01 -17.37
N ASN A 372 -10.16 -0.31 -18.02
CA ASN A 372 -8.73 -0.62 -17.97
C ASN A 372 -8.01 0.22 -16.92
N TYR A 373 -8.27 -0.04 -15.63
CA TYR A 373 -7.57 0.61 -14.52
C TYR A 373 -7.15 -0.40 -13.44
N PRO A 374 -6.10 -0.10 -12.65
CA PRO A 374 -5.51 -1.05 -11.70
C PRO A 374 -6.51 -1.72 -10.76
N CYS A 375 -7.43 -0.96 -10.17
CA CYS A 375 -8.41 -1.51 -9.24
C CYS A 375 -9.34 -2.54 -9.91
N GLN A 376 -9.73 -2.35 -11.17
CA GLN A 376 -10.57 -3.30 -11.90
C GLN A 376 -9.78 -4.57 -12.23
N LYS A 377 -8.54 -4.43 -12.69
CA LYS A 377 -7.64 -5.57 -12.97
C LYS A 377 -7.36 -6.41 -11.72
N ILE A 378 -7.19 -5.77 -10.56
CA ILE A 378 -7.06 -6.48 -9.29
C ILE A 378 -8.30 -7.33 -8.99
N ILE A 379 -9.51 -6.81 -9.22
CA ILE A 379 -10.76 -7.57 -9.02
C ILE A 379 -10.83 -8.76 -10.00
N GLU A 380 -10.50 -8.54 -11.28
CA GLU A 380 -10.50 -9.59 -12.31
C GLU A 380 -9.54 -10.73 -11.97
N SER A 381 -8.31 -10.41 -11.55
CA SER A 381 -7.33 -11.42 -11.13
C SER A 381 -7.75 -12.19 -9.87
N ILE A 382 -8.40 -11.52 -8.91
CA ILE A 382 -8.97 -12.19 -7.74
C ILE A 382 -10.06 -13.17 -8.17
N ASN A 383 -10.96 -12.76 -9.07
CA ASN A 383 -12.05 -13.62 -9.54
C ASN A 383 -11.52 -14.86 -10.27
N CYS A 384 -10.53 -14.69 -11.14
CA CYS A 384 -9.88 -15.78 -11.86
C CYS A 384 -9.33 -16.82 -10.87
N LYS A 385 -8.40 -16.43 -9.99
CA LYS A 385 -7.76 -17.37 -9.05
C LYS A 385 -8.74 -17.92 -8.02
N ALA A 386 -9.69 -17.11 -7.54
CA ALA A 386 -10.69 -17.58 -6.59
C ALA A 386 -11.61 -18.65 -7.18
N THR A 387 -11.95 -18.57 -8.47
CA THR A 387 -12.76 -19.59 -9.15
C THR A 387 -12.00 -20.90 -9.23
N THR A 388 -10.71 -20.87 -9.57
CA THR A 388 -9.85 -22.07 -9.56
C THR A 388 -9.82 -22.71 -8.16
N LEU A 389 -9.55 -21.92 -7.12
CA LEU A 389 -9.50 -22.41 -5.74
C LEU A 389 -10.86 -22.92 -5.24
N LYS A 390 -11.96 -22.28 -5.61
CA LYS A 390 -13.32 -22.74 -5.28
C LYS A 390 -13.61 -24.09 -5.94
N ASN A 391 -13.21 -24.29 -7.20
CA ASN A 391 -13.38 -25.55 -7.91
C ASN A 391 -12.56 -26.68 -7.27
N MET A 392 -11.36 -26.37 -6.76
CA MET A 392 -10.51 -27.33 -6.06
C MET A 392 -11.05 -27.68 -4.66
N ASN A 393 -11.44 -26.68 -3.87
CA ASN A 393 -11.78 -26.85 -2.45
C ASN A 393 -13.29 -27.00 -2.17
N GLY A 394 -14.16 -26.79 -3.18
CA GLY A 394 -15.61 -26.86 -3.06
C GLY A 394 -16.25 -25.76 -2.20
N ARG A 395 -15.49 -24.77 -1.74
CA ARG A 395 -15.96 -23.69 -0.85
C ARG A 395 -15.43 -22.32 -1.27
N LYS A 396 -16.15 -21.26 -0.91
CA LYS A 396 -15.72 -19.87 -1.15
C LYS A 396 -14.37 -19.59 -0.48
N VAL A 397 -13.52 -18.89 -1.21
CA VAL A 397 -12.18 -18.47 -0.77
C VAL A 397 -12.27 -17.23 0.12
N ASN A 398 -11.48 -17.21 1.19
CA ASN A 398 -11.44 -16.05 2.08
C ASN A 398 -10.51 -14.96 1.56
N LEU A 399 -11.06 -13.78 1.26
CA LEU A 399 -10.30 -12.64 0.80
C LEU A 399 -9.96 -11.69 1.96
N TRP A 400 -8.66 -11.42 2.12
CA TRP A 400 -8.12 -10.44 3.06
C TRP A 400 -7.33 -9.37 2.33
N ILE A 401 -7.42 -8.13 2.83
CA ILE A 401 -6.66 -7.00 2.28
C ILE A 401 -5.70 -6.47 3.34
N THR A 402 -4.45 -6.24 2.96
CA THR A 402 -3.41 -5.73 3.86
C THR A 402 -2.45 -4.75 3.18
N GLY A 403 -1.76 -3.96 3.98
CA GLY A 403 -0.75 -3.02 3.52
C GLY A 403 -0.11 -2.26 4.66
N HIS A 404 1.13 -1.82 4.46
CA HIS A 404 1.90 -1.03 5.42
C HIS A 404 2.19 0.38 4.87
N SER A 405 2.06 1.42 5.71
CA SER A 405 2.33 2.82 5.34
C SER A 405 1.51 3.26 4.12
N LEU A 406 2.12 3.72 3.02
CA LEU A 406 1.44 4.01 1.75
C LEU A 406 0.60 2.82 1.27
N GLY A 407 1.11 1.59 1.39
CA GLY A 407 0.34 0.39 1.03
C GLY A 407 -0.93 0.24 1.87
N GLY A 408 -0.91 0.69 3.13
CA GLY A 408 -2.10 0.71 3.99
C GLY A 408 -3.16 1.71 3.51
N ALA A 409 -2.75 2.84 2.92
CA ALA A 409 -3.67 3.80 2.31
C ALA A 409 -4.35 3.21 1.06
N LEU A 410 -3.56 2.57 0.20
CA LEU A 410 -4.06 1.91 -1.02
C LEU A 410 -4.99 0.74 -0.70
N ALA A 411 -4.62 -0.10 0.29
CA ALA A 411 -5.47 -1.14 0.84
C ALA A 411 -6.82 -0.61 1.33
N THR A 412 -6.82 0.56 1.98
CA THR A 412 -8.05 1.21 2.47
C THR A 412 -8.93 1.69 1.32
N LEU A 413 -8.36 2.29 0.27
CA LEU A 413 -9.11 2.73 -0.92
C LEU A 413 -9.70 1.54 -1.68
N PHE A 414 -8.91 0.48 -1.88
CA PHE A 414 -9.37 -0.74 -2.54
C PHE A 414 -10.53 -1.39 -1.76
N TYR A 415 -10.39 -1.52 -0.44
CA TYR A 415 -11.46 -1.99 0.44
C TYR A 415 -12.72 -1.11 0.34
N ALA A 416 -12.55 0.22 0.34
CA ALA A 416 -13.67 1.15 0.18
C ALA A 416 -14.39 0.97 -1.16
N ARG A 417 -13.65 0.71 -2.25
CA ARG A 417 -14.22 0.41 -3.57
C ARG A 417 -15.05 -0.87 -3.56
N LEU A 418 -14.55 -1.95 -2.96
CA LEU A 418 -15.28 -3.22 -2.88
C LEU A 418 -16.60 -3.08 -2.11
N LEU A 419 -16.61 -2.31 -1.02
CA LEU A 419 -17.85 -2.01 -0.30
C LEU A 419 -18.78 -1.09 -1.07
N ASN A 420 -18.24 -0.09 -1.78
CA ASN A 420 -19.04 0.88 -2.55
C ASN A 420 -19.87 0.19 -3.63
N ILE A 421 -19.23 -0.68 -4.43
CA ILE A 421 -19.93 -1.42 -5.49
C ILE A 421 -20.74 -2.61 -4.94
N ASN A 422 -20.75 -2.81 -3.62
CA ASN A 422 -21.33 -3.97 -2.95
C ASN A 422 -20.92 -5.29 -3.63
N TYR A 423 -19.62 -5.43 -3.93
CA TYR A 423 -19.14 -6.53 -4.76
C TYR A 423 -19.37 -7.87 -4.07
N THR A 424 -20.10 -8.76 -4.74
CA THR A 424 -20.27 -10.14 -4.31
C THR A 424 -19.91 -11.06 -5.45
N HIS A 425 -18.98 -11.98 -5.22
CA HIS A 425 -18.61 -13.04 -6.16
C HIS A 425 -19.03 -14.40 -5.60
N GLU A 426 -19.30 -15.36 -6.47
CA GLU A 426 -19.66 -16.71 -6.05
C GLU A 426 -18.46 -17.52 -5.53
N SER A 427 -17.24 -17.11 -5.87
CA SER A 427 -16.01 -17.86 -5.57
C SER A 427 -15.25 -17.37 -4.34
N TRP A 428 -15.54 -16.17 -3.84
CA TRP A 428 -14.83 -15.61 -2.68
C TRP A 428 -15.71 -14.75 -1.79
N GLU A 429 -15.28 -14.59 -0.54
CA GLU A 429 -15.93 -13.75 0.46
C GLU A 429 -14.92 -12.79 1.10
N LEU A 430 -15.20 -11.49 1.07
CA LEU A 430 -14.39 -10.49 1.75
C LEU A 430 -14.54 -10.66 3.26
N GLN A 431 -13.44 -11.00 3.94
CA GLN A 431 -13.43 -11.15 5.39
C GLN A 431 -13.01 -9.86 6.12
N GLY A 432 -12.38 -8.92 5.40
CA GLY A 432 -12.03 -7.61 5.94
C GLY A 432 -10.66 -7.11 5.48
N ALA A 433 -10.27 -5.96 6.02
CA ALA A 433 -8.99 -5.33 5.73
C ALA A 433 -8.25 -4.98 7.03
N ILE A 434 -6.95 -5.28 7.07
CA ILE A 434 -6.08 -4.89 8.19
C ILE A 434 -4.92 -4.07 7.64
N THR A 435 -4.83 -2.83 8.09
CA THR A 435 -3.79 -1.91 7.62
C THR A 435 -2.85 -1.54 8.75
N PHE A 436 -1.56 -1.43 8.44
CA PHE A 436 -0.51 -1.07 9.38
C PHE A 436 0.07 0.29 9.02
N ALA A 437 0.27 1.15 10.00
CA ALA A 437 0.85 2.47 9.78
C ALA A 437 0.10 3.33 8.71
N SER A 438 -1.19 3.07 8.45
CA SER A 438 -1.93 3.72 7.36
C SER A 438 -2.19 5.21 7.66
N PRO A 439 -1.83 6.14 6.74
CA PRO A 439 -2.15 7.57 6.87
C PRO A 439 -3.65 7.83 6.65
N ALA A 440 -4.10 9.06 6.90
CA ALA A 440 -5.45 9.49 6.56
C ALA A 440 -5.61 9.59 5.03
N VAL A 441 -6.70 9.01 4.51
CA VAL A 441 -6.83 8.71 3.08
C VAL A 441 -7.71 9.73 2.35
N GLY A 442 -8.77 10.22 3.02
CA GLY A 442 -9.72 11.14 2.42
C GLY A 442 -10.37 12.07 3.43
N ASP A 443 -11.35 12.82 2.98
CA ASP A 443 -12.03 13.84 3.76
C ASP A 443 -13.04 13.26 4.75
N ILE A 444 -13.72 14.15 5.47
CA ILE A 444 -14.75 13.76 6.44
C ILE A 444 -15.89 13.01 5.71
N ASN A 445 -16.30 13.45 4.52
CA ASN A 445 -17.38 12.82 3.77
C ASN A 445 -17.03 11.38 3.38
N PHE A 446 -15.83 11.17 2.83
CA PHE A 446 -15.30 9.84 2.57
C PHE A 446 -15.31 8.99 3.85
N SER A 447 -14.84 9.56 4.97
CA SER A 447 -14.75 8.81 6.23
C SER A 447 -16.09 8.41 6.82
N THR A 448 -17.08 9.30 6.74
CA THR A 448 -18.42 9.06 7.28
C THR A 448 -19.17 8.04 6.44
N GLN A 449 -19.07 8.12 5.11
CA GLN A 449 -19.72 7.16 4.21
C GLN A 449 -19.09 5.77 4.32
N LEU A 450 -17.76 5.68 4.36
CA LEU A 450 -17.09 4.40 4.57
C LEU A 450 -17.44 3.80 5.94
N ALA A 451 -17.50 4.61 7.00
CA ALA A 451 -17.92 4.14 8.32
C ALA A 451 -19.38 3.64 8.32
N ALA A 452 -20.29 4.31 7.60
CA ALA A 452 -21.67 3.85 7.43
C ALA A 452 -21.72 2.47 6.75
N LEU A 453 -20.94 2.27 5.68
CA LEU A 453 -20.88 0.98 4.98
C LEU A 453 -20.26 -0.14 5.81
N ILE A 454 -19.26 0.15 6.64
CA ILE A 454 -18.63 -0.82 7.56
C ILE A 454 -19.63 -1.24 8.66
N ASN A 455 -20.43 -0.30 9.15
CA ASN A 455 -21.39 -0.53 10.22
C ASN A 455 -22.75 -1.05 9.72
N ASP A 456 -22.96 -1.15 8.41
CA ASP A 456 -24.13 -1.79 7.81
C ASP A 456 -24.20 -3.26 8.26
N PRO A 457 -25.37 -3.76 8.72
CA PRO A 457 -25.55 -5.15 9.12
C PRO A 457 -25.00 -6.17 8.12
N ARG A 458 -25.05 -5.88 6.82
CA ARG A 458 -24.55 -6.74 5.73
C ARG A 458 -23.03 -6.87 5.70
N ASN A 459 -22.32 -5.91 6.28
CA ASN A 459 -20.85 -5.79 6.25
C ASN A 459 -20.19 -5.87 7.62
N LEU A 460 -20.95 -6.07 8.71
CA LEU A 460 -20.42 -6.20 10.08
C LEU A 460 -19.36 -7.32 10.24
N ALA A 461 -19.40 -8.33 9.36
CA ALA A 461 -18.43 -9.42 9.32
C ALA A 461 -17.10 -9.03 8.63
N LYS A 462 -17.04 -7.87 7.96
CA LYS A 462 -15.95 -7.46 7.07
C LYS A 462 -15.20 -6.25 7.63
N PRO A 463 -14.65 -6.25 8.85
CA PRO A 463 -14.14 -5.03 9.48
C PRO A 463 -12.90 -4.45 8.77
N LEU A 464 -12.71 -3.14 8.93
CA LEU A 464 -11.47 -2.43 8.60
C LEU A 464 -10.72 -2.10 9.89
N TRP A 465 -9.68 -2.87 10.21
CA TRP A 465 -8.83 -2.63 11.37
C TRP A 465 -7.59 -1.84 10.98
N ARG A 466 -7.28 -0.79 11.74
CA ARG A 466 -6.10 0.04 11.53
C ARG A 466 -5.18 -0.05 12.74
N ILE A 467 -4.07 -0.75 12.54
CA ILE A 467 -3.06 -0.99 13.57
C ILE A 467 -2.06 0.18 13.56
N VAL A 468 -1.90 0.81 14.72
CA VAL A 468 -1.12 2.04 14.88
C VAL A 468 -0.20 1.92 16.10
N LEU A 469 1.08 2.30 15.93
CA LEU A 469 1.94 2.59 17.07
C LEU A 469 1.76 4.03 17.51
N ASN A 470 1.71 4.27 18.83
CA ASN A 470 1.53 5.61 19.39
C ASN A 470 2.60 6.61 18.92
N ASP A 471 3.83 6.14 18.77
CA ASP A 471 4.99 6.99 18.43
C ASP A 471 5.21 7.12 16.91
N ASP A 472 4.40 6.41 16.10
CA ASP A 472 4.45 6.52 14.65
C ASP A 472 3.76 7.81 14.18
N ILE A 473 4.43 8.55 13.31
CA ILE A 473 3.94 9.80 12.74
C ILE A 473 3.06 9.57 11.52
N VAL A 474 3.26 8.47 10.79
CA VAL A 474 2.59 8.24 9.50
C VAL A 474 1.07 8.14 9.65
N PRO A 475 0.53 7.40 10.63
CA PRO A 475 -0.91 7.38 10.87
C PRO A 475 -1.50 8.72 11.28
N LYS A 476 -0.67 9.66 11.74
CA LYS A 476 -1.08 11.02 12.12
C LYS A 476 -1.04 11.97 10.93
N MET A 477 -0.52 11.54 9.79
CA MET A 477 -0.44 12.32 8.56
C MET A 477 -1.60 12.02 7.60
N PRO A 478 -2.00 12.99 6.77
CA PRO A 478 -1.79 14.42 6.92
C PRO A 478 -2.20 14.93 8.30
N TYR A 479 -1.34 15.77 8.90
CA TYR A 479 -1.57 16.29 10.24
C TYR A 479 -2.82 17.16 10.21
N ARG A 480 -3.94 16.58 10.63
CA ARG A 480 -5.16 17.32 10.85
C ARG A 480 -4.82 18.50 11.75
N ALA A 481 -5.40 19.66 11.48
CA ALA A 481 -5.57 20.75 12.44
C ALA A 481 -6.51 20.34 13.60
N CYS A 482 -6.32 19.13 14.15
CA CYS A 482 -7.17 18.47 15.14
C CYS A 482 -6.58 18.60 16.55
N ASN A 483 -6.41 19.84 16.99
CA ASN A 483 -6.93 20.11 18.32
C ASN A 483 -8.45 20.26 18.19
N LYS A 484 -9.26 19.53 18.98
CA LYS A 484 -10.73 19.71 18.99
C LYS A 484 -11.11 21.20 19.19
N ARG A 485 -10.27 21.97 19.89
CA ARG A 485 -10.42 23.42 20.06
C ARG A 485 -10.19 24.23 18.78
N MET A 486 -9.28 23.81 17.91
CA MET A 486 -8.99 24.51 16.65
C MET A 486 -10.01 24.20 15.55
N ARG A 487 -10.77 23.09 15.65
CA ARG A 487 -11.84 22.76 14.71
C ARG A 487 -12.86 23.88 14.53
N LYS A 488 -13.18 24.63 15.60
CA LYS A 488 -14.16 25.74 15.55
C LYS A 488 -13.71 26.88 14.62
N TYR A 489 -12.40 27.02 14.39
CA TYR A 489 -11.81 28.15 13.66
C TYR A 489 -11.28 27.79 12.27
N GLY A 490 -11.29 26.50 11.90
CA GLY A 490 -10.74 26.00 10.63
C GLY A 490 -11.78 25.46 9.64
N TYR A 491 -13.08 25.69 9.88
CA TYR A 491 -14.20 25.12 9.12
C TYR A 491 -14.57 25.96 7.88
N HIS A 492 -13.57 26.35 7.08
CA HIS A 492 -13.84 26.81 5.72
C HIS A 492 -13.52 25.68 4.75
N TYR A 493 -14.42 25.44 3.80
CA TYR A 493 -14.49 24.26 2.90
C TYR A 493 -13.26 24.00 2.01
N ASN A 494 -12.19 24.79 2.12
CA ASN A 494 -10.97 24.72 1.31
C ASN A 494 -9.68 24.53 2.14
N VAL A 495 -9.76 23.97 3.35
CA VAL A 495 -8.54 23.66 4.09
C VAL A 495 -7.90 22.40 3.49
N LEU A 496 -6.73 22.60 2.88
CA LEU A 496 -5.78 21.59 2.37
C LEU A 496 -5.50 20.42 3.34
N MET A 497 -5.97 20.50 4.59
CA MET A 497 -5.75 19.55 5.69
C MET A 497 -7.04 18.90 6.22
N ASN A 498 -8.17 18.96 5.49
CA ASN A 498 -9.44 18.38 5.92
C ASN A 498 -9.53 16.85 5.74
N TYR A 499 -8.48 16.13 6.14
CA TYR A 499 -8.46 14.68 6.09
C TYR A 499 -9.05 14.06 7.35
N ALA A 500 -9.64 12.88 7.23
CA ALA A 500 -10.16 12.09 8.32
C ALA A 500 -9.61 10.66 8.28
N GLN A 501 -9.42 10.09 9.46
CA GLN A 501 -9.03 8.68 9.59
C GLN A 501 -10.27 7.80 9.51
N VAL A 502 -10.10 6.63 8.91
CA VAL A 502 -11.13 5.61 8.75
C VAL A 502 -10.71 4.29 9.40
N GLY A 503 -11.68 3.42 9.63
CA GLY A 503 -11.49 2.12 10.25
C GLY A 503 -11.36 2.16 11.77
N ASP A 504 -11.51 0.99 12.37
CA ASP A 504 -11.41 0.79 13.80
C ASP A 504 -9.94 0.78 14.23
N LYS A 505 -9.55 1.79 15.01
CA LYS A 505 -8.16 2.01 15.41
C LYS A 505 -7.78 1.11 16.58
N VAL A 506 -6.72 0.32 16.41
CA VAL A 506 -6.04 -0.41 17.49
C VAL A 506 -4.68 0.26 17.72
N THR A 507 -4.48 0.80 18.92
CA THR A 507 -3.25 1.53 19.27
C THR A 507 -2.38 0.71 20.20
N PHE A 508 -1.14 0.48 19.80
CA PHE A 508 -0.09 -0.09 20.64
C PHE A 508 0.82 1.04 21.14
N TYR A 509 1.03 1.08 22.46
CA TYR A 509 1.83 2.12 23.11
C TYR A 509 3.30 1.73 23.30
N GLY A 510 3.62 0.43 23.18
CA GLY A 510 4.91 -0.13 23.57
C GLY A 510 5.08 -0.14 25.10
N ASN A 511 5.90 -1.07 25.60
CA ASN A 511 6.10 -1.33 27.04
C ASN A 511 4.83 -1.94 27.70
N ASP A 512 4.65 -1.82 29.02
CA ASP A 512 3.63 -2.55 29.80
C ASP A 512 2.17 -2.15 29.58
N HIS A 513 1.87 -1.23 28.66
CA HIS A 513 0.50 -0.73 28.45
C HIS A 513 -0.27 -1.65 27.50
N ASP A 514 -1.48 -2.05 27.89
CA ASP A 514 -2.38 -2.81 27.02
C ASP A 514 -2.80 -1.99 25.79
N PRO A 515 -2.98 -2.63 24.63
CA PRO A 515 -3.46 -1.97 23.43
C PRO A 515 -4.89 -1.47 23.65
N THR A 516 -5.16 -0.27 23.16
CA THR A 516 -6.51 0.31 23.24
C THR A 516 -7.18 0.20 21.88
N SER A 517 -8.45 -0.21 21.86
CA SER A 517 -9.31 -0.23 20.67
C SER A 517 -10.66 0.42 20.99
N ILE A 518 -11.27 1.09 20.01
CA ILE A 518 -12.57 1.77 20.17
C ILE A 518 -13.72 0.75 20.20
N LYS A 519 -13.67 -0.26 19.33
CA LYS A 519 -14.47 -1.48 19.43
C LYS A 519 -13.58 -2.54 20.03
N GLU A 520 -13.99 -3.26 21.07
CA GLU A 520 -13.20 -4.23 21.84
C GLU A 520 -12.50 -5.31 20.97
N PHE A 521 -11.39 -4.92 20.32
CA PHE A 521 -10.59 -5.79 19.45
C PHE A 521 -9.80 -6.80 20.26
N PHE A 522 -9.54 -6.51 21.53
CA PHE A 522 -9.06 -7.47 22.50
C PHE A 522 -10.05 -7.49 23.65
N SER A 523 -10.43 -8.68 24.11
CA SER A 523 -11.22 -8.84 25.32
C SER A 523 -10.32 -8.53 26.52
N ASN A 524 -10.59 -7.43 27.20
CA ASN A 524 -9.92 -7.11 28.45
C ASN A 524 -10.82 -7.58 29.61
N GLU A 525 -10.24 -8.28 30.59
CA GLU A 525 -10.97 -8.80 31.75
C GLU A 525 -11.57 -7.72 32.68
N SER A 526 -11.34 -6.43 32.42
CA SER A 526 -11.57 -5.37 33.41
C SER A 526 -12.81 -4.50 33.22
N ASP A 527 -13.68 -4.73 32.24
CA ASP A 527 -14.87 -3.88 32.05
C ASP A 527 -16.14 -4.74 31.83
N LYS A 528 -16.47 -5.53 32.84
CA LYS A 528 -17.86 -5.91 33.11
C LYS A 528 -18.21 -5.41 34.50
N ASP A 529 -18.47 -4.11 34.60
CA ASP A 529 -19.36 -3.53 35.61
C ASP A 529 -19.70 -2.10 35.17
N ASP A 530 -20.92 -1.97 34.64
CA ASP A 530 -21.78 -0.79 34.46
C ASP A 530 -21.18 0.51 33.89
N ASN A 531 -22.01 1.22 33.09
CA ASN A 531 -21.75 2.51 32.43
C ASN A 531 -21.06 3.61 33.28
N ILE A 532 -20.99 3.45 34.60
CA ILE A 532 -20.29 4.33 35.54
C ILE A 532 -18.77 4.08 35.50
N GLY A 533 -18.33 2.84 35.31
CA GLY A 533 -16.92 2.46 35.23
C GLY A 533 -16.19 3.10 34.06
N GLU A 534 -16.81 3.16 32.88
CA GLU A 534 -16.23 3.80 31.69
C GLU A 534 -16.05 5.32 31.89
N HIS A 535 -17.03 5.98 32.53
CA HIS A 535 -16.96 7.41 32.83
C HIS A 535 -15.88 7.72 33.87
N VAL A 536 -15.77 6.88 34.91
CA VAL A 536 -14.75 6.98 35.95
C VAL A 536 -13.36 6.65 35.41
N ASN A 537 -13.22 5.68 34.52
CA ASN A 537 -11.96 5.32 33.87
C ASN A 537 -11.53 6.40 32.85
N ARG A 538 -12.48 7.01 32.13
CA ARG A 538 -12.23 8.21 31.31
C ARG A 538 -11.75 9.38 32.16
N LEU A 539 -12.39 9.66 33.30
CA LEU A 539 -11.97 10.70 34.24
C LEU A 539 -10.61 10.40 34.85
N LYS A 540 -10.36 9.18 35.33
CA LYS A 540 -9.05 8.76 35.86
C LYS A 540 -7.95 8.87 34.82
N SER A 541 -8.20 8.47 33.57
CA SER A 541 -7.27 8.62 32.44
C SER A 541 -7.02 10.09 32.10
N TYR A 542 -8.07 10.92 32.12
CA TYR A 542 -7.96 12.36 31.89
C TYR A 542 -7.13 13.04 32.98
N CYS A 543 -7.38 12.72 34.25
CA CYS A 543 -6.61 13.20 35.39
C CYS A 543 -5.15 12.73 35.36
N LYS A 544 -4.89 11.45 35.01
CA LYS A 544 -3.52 10.93 34.84
C LYS A 544 -2.75 11.66 33.73
N ASN A 545 -3.42 11.95 32.61
CA ASN A 545 -2.82 12.66 31.49
C ASN A 545 -2.63 14.16 31.79
N TYR A 546 -3.52 14.77 32.56
CA TYR A 546 -3.39 16.16 33.02
C TYR A 546 -2.24 16.31 34.01
N CYS A 547 -2.08 15.35 34.94
CA CYS A 547 -0.96 15.32 35.88
C CYS A 547 0.38 15.00 35.20
N LYS A 548 0.41 14.15 34.16
CA LYS A 548 1.63 13.90 33.36
C LYS A 548 2.11 15.13 32.59
N LYS A 549 1.22 16.04 32.17
CA LYS A 549 1.59 17.32 31.54
C LYS A 549 2.36 18.26 32.48
N LYS A 550 2.24 18.11 33.81
CA LYS A 550 3.03 18.85 34.81
C LYS A 550 4.41 18.25 35.09
N LYS A 551 4.70 17.02 34.63
CA LYS A 551 6.01 16.37 34.76
C LYS A 551 6.60 16.08 33.37
N SER A 552 6.86 17.11 32.58
CA SER A 552 7.71 16.97 31.40
C SER A 552 9.17 16.85 31.85
N LYS A 553 9.72 15.64 31.83
CA LYS A 553 11.16 15.46 31.61
C LYS A 553 11.50 16.06 30.23
N PRO A 554 12.70 16.64 30.04
CA PRO A 554 13.08 17.23 28.77
C PRO A 554 12.95 16.19 27.65
N LEU A 555 12.46 16.63 26.49
CA LEU A 555 12.26 15.80 25.29
C LEU A 555 13.51 14.95 25.02
N GLY A 556 13.43 13.67 25.38
CA GLY A 556 14.31 12.67 24.82
C GLY A 556 14.07 12.62 23.32
N ILE A 557 15.11 12.93 22.56
CA ILE A 557 15.28 12.86 21.10
C ILE A 557 14.23 11.93 20.45
N PHE A 558 13.43 12.49 19.54
CA PHE A 558 12.44 11.82 18.68
C PHE A 558 12.92 10.45 18.20
N ARG A 559 12.63 9.38 18.95
CA ARG A 559 12.79 8.00 18.48
C ARG A 559 11.56 7.66 17.64
N HIS A 560 11.59 8.03 16.37
CA HIS A 560 10.57 7.63 15.40
C HIS A 560 10.57 6.11 15.23
N ARG A 561 9.66 5.41 15.93
CA ARG A 561 9.36 3.99 15.70
C ARG A 561 8.45 3.87 14.48
N HIS A 562 8.99 4.07 13.29
CA HIS A 562 8.30 3.76 12.02
C HIS A 562 8.96 2.55 11.36
N GLY A 563 8.15 1.72 10.70
CA GLY A 563 8.58 0.52 9.99
C GLY A 563 8.07 -0.78 10.63
N SER A 564 7.90 -1.80 9.79
CA SER A 564 7.29 -3.08 10.14
C SER A 564 7.94 -3.77 11.34
N ASN A 565 9.26 -3.65 11.52
CA ASN A 565 9.97 -4.17 12.69
C ASN A 565 9.42 -3.64 14.02
N SER A 566 9.07 -2.35 14.07
CA SER A 566 8.52 -1.76 15.29
C SER A 566 7.13 -2.32 15.60
N TYR A 567 6.34 -2.62 14.56
CA TYR A 567 5.02 -3.23 14.68
C TYR A 567 5.12 -4.70 15.10
N PHE A 568 6.02 -5.47 14.50
CA PHE A 568 6.30 -6.86 14.91
C PHE A 568 6.74 -6.94 16.36
N LYS A 569 7.69 -6.09 16.77
CA LYS A 569 8.14 -6.04 18.15
C LYS A 569 6.99 -5.74 19.10
N ALA A 570 6.11 -4.79 18.78
CA ALA A 570 4.95 -4.47 19.60
C ALA A 570 3.97 -5.65 19.73
N LEU A 571 3.77 -6.44 18.67
CA LEU A 571 2.93 -7.63 18.69
C LEU A 571 3.54 -8.75 19.55
N ILE A 572 4.85 -8.99 19.41
CA ILE A 572 5.59 -9.99 20.20
C ILE A 572 5.61 -9.60 21.69
N ASP A 573 5.86 -8.32 21.99
CA ASP A 573 5.86 -7.81 23.36
C ASP A 573 4.47 -7.99 24.00
N TYR A 574 3.39 -7.78 23.25
CA TYR A 574 2.03 -7.97 23.71
C TYR A 574 1.65 -9.45 23.92
N GLU A 575 2.03 -10.33 22.99
CA GLU A 575 1.85 -11.78 23.15
C GLU A 575 2.55 -12.32 24.39
N LYS A 576 3.82 -11.92 24.62
CA LYS A 576 4.57 -12.30 25.83
C LYS A 576 3.89 -11.83 27.10
N LYS A 577 3.13 -10.73 27.04
CA LYS A 577 2.34 -10.24 28.17
C LYS A 577 1.10 -11.11 28.40
N ILE A 578 0.38 -11.47 27.34
CA ILE A 578 -0.78 -12.36 27.44
C ILE A 578 -0.35 -13.74 27.95
N GLY A 579 0.71 -14.33 27.41
CA GLY A 579 1.18 -15.65 27.83
C GLY A 579 1.82 -15.71 29.22
N LYS A 580 2.01 -14.56 29.89
CA LYS A 580 2.47 -14.47 31.30
C LYS A 580 1.32 -14.30 32.30
N LYS A 581 0.15 -13.84 31.84
CA LYS A 581 -1.09 -13.87 32.62
C LYS A 581 -1.64 -15.29 32.57
#